data_AF-A0A7S3P5Z7-F1
#
_entry.id   AF-A0A7S3P5Z7-F1
#
_cell.length_a   1.000
_cell.length_b   1.000
_cell.length_c   1.000
_cell.angle_alpha   90.00
_cell.angle_beta   90.00
_cell.angle_gamma   90.00
#
_symmetry.space_group_name_H-M   'P 1'
#
loop_
_entity.id
_entity.type
_entity.pdbx_description
1 polymer ?
#
loop_
_entity_poly.entity_id
_entity_poly.type
_entity_poly.pdbx_seq_one_letter_code
_entity_poly.pdbx_strand_id
1 'polypeptide(L)'
;ARTPNAGAVRHVSIDAANDVWVGGYQGYPRWFHKLNSTNGDILQSVSFGCGGYGGLVDQNGILWSASQSNSRLLRYDPSSGSGTCLDSLASYGLGIDSNGNIWNSRWTHNKISKFDPNGSLLGDYSTGGSASRGVAVTPDDDVWIANSNSGSVTRLKNDGTLLASITVGDVPTGVSVDSDGYVWVANMNSNNVMRIDPATNSVDMTVSLGVGAAPYNYGDMTGSVVPAPPNVGMWTAEFDSGVTNQEWGYVEWNANVPGDATLTVEASSSTDGVTYSAETPVTNGVDLTVPNGRYLKVSVRFVRSSSGGGSPVLYDLTIRTNKPPVAVCHENVVVDADSNCVGSVTAFVVNNGSYDPDGDTISYSLDNQGPFDLGGSTLVTLTVSDGDLEDSCTSTITVEDNEDPLAVCVQGPNPNGKTPPADNQDGFWTIRGLDNCLETAGLTVQVFDEVTEYEFPGPFDPSGTNVKYVQAPGGRPTQKKGPRMVDYQLKGKGDMVVTVTDAAGNTHSQICRVPPPPSH
;
A
#
# COMPACT_ATOMS: atom_id res chain seq x y z
N ALA A 1 7.11 10.59 -37.40
CA ALA A 1 7.78 11.36 -38.48
C ALA A 1 7.58 10.69 -39.85
N ARG A 2 7.48 11.48 -40.93
CA ARG A 2 7.67 10.96 -42.30
C ARG A 2 9.16 10.91 -42.55
N THR A 3 9.73 9.77 -42.92
CA THR A 3 11.14 9.63 -43.31
C THR A 3 11.34 10.13 -44.74
N PRO A 4 11.79 11.38 -44.96
CA PRO A 4 11.85 11.95 -46.29
C PRO A 4 12.88 11.21 -47.14
N ASN A 5 12.57 10.97 -48.42
CA ASN A 5 13.48 10.34 -49.39
C ASN A 5 13.82 8.84 -49.15
N ALA A 6 13.43 8.25 -48.02
CA ALA A 6 13.54 6.81 -47.79
C ALA A 6 12.38 6.06 -48.48
N GLY A 7 12.62 5.62 -49.72
CA GLY A 7 11.65 4.83 -50.49
C GLY A 7 11.58 3.39 -50.01
N ALA A 8 10.35 2.84 -49.87
CA ALA A 8 10.09 1.49 -49.39
C ALA A 8 10.93 1.13 -48.15
N VAL A 9 10.66 1.81 -47.03
CA VAL A 9 11.33 1.57 -45.75
C VAL A 9 11.15 0.11 -45.34
N ARG A 10 12.27 -0.59 -45.18
CA ARG A 10 12.29 -2.01 -44.78
C ARG A 10 13.34 -2.33 -43.73
N HIS A 11 14.37 -1.49 -43.60
CA HIS A 11 15.28 -1.55 -42.47
C HIS A 11 14.67 -0.83 -41.27
N VAL A 12 14.67 -1.49 -40.12
CA VAL A 12 14.45 -0.90 -38.80
C VAL A 12 15.41 -1.55 -37.81
N SER A 13 16.03 -0.77 -36.94
CA SER A 13 16.86 -1.26 -35.84
C SER A 13 16.93 -0.21 -34.74
N ILE A 14 17.20 -0.64 -33.51
CA ILE A 14 17.28 0.23 -32.33
C ILE A 14 18.74 0.28 -31.88
N ASP A 15 19.24 1.47 -31.54
CA ASP A 15 20.59 1.61 -30.98
C ASP A 15 20.59 1.66 -29.45
N ALA A 16 21.79 1.72 -28.85
CA ALA A 16 21.96 1.71 -27.40
C ALA A 16 21.33 2.92 -26.67
N ALA A 17 20.94 3.98 -27.38
CA ALA A 17 20.22 5.12 -26.83
C ALA A 17 18.68 4.98 -26.96
N ASN A 18 18.20 3.79 -27.35
CA ASN A 18 16.83 3.49 -27.76
C ASN A 18 16.35 4.24 -29.01
N ASP A 19 17.23 4.98 -29.68
CA ASP A 19 16.88 5.69 -30.91
C ASP A 19 16.71 4.71 -32.06
N VAL A 20 15.82 5.03 -33.00
CA VAL A 20 15.41 4.12 -34.06
C VAL A 20 16.09 4.49 -35.37
N TRP A 21 16.86 3.58 -35.93
CA TRP A 21 17.32 3.65 -37.31
C TRP A 21 16.27 3.08 -38.25
N VAL A 22 15.98 3.82 -39.32
CA VAL A 22 15.10 3.40 -40.41
C VAL A 22 15.77 3.63 -41.75
N GLY A 23 15.61 2.69 -42.69
CA GLY A 23 16.28 2.74 -43.99
C GLY A 23 15.38 2.31 -45.14
N GLY A 24 15.47 3.05 -46.25
CA GLY A 24 14.74 2.78 -47.50
C GLY A 24 15.53 1.91 -48.47
N TYR A 25 14.88 0.89 -49.02
CA TYR A 25 15.49 0.00 -50.02
C TYR A 25 15.38 0.55 -51.45
N GLN A 26 14.34 1.32 -51.75
CA GLN A 26 14.11 1.88 -53.09
C GLN A 26 14.74 3.27 -53.22
N GLY A 27 15.20 3.56 -54.44
CA GLY A 27 15.90 4.80 -54.77
C GLY A 27 17.42 4.65 -54.77
N TYR A 28 18.10 5.59 -55.42
CA TYR A 28 19.56 5.70 -55.41
C TYR A 28 19.94 7.19 -55.28
N PRO A 29 20.74 7.57 -54.26
CA PRO A 29 21.23 6.74 -53.16
C PRO A 29 20.11 6.28 -52.21
N ARG A 30 20.39 5.28 -51.37
CA ARG A 30 19.45 4.75 -50.37
C ARG A 30 19.60 5.52 -49.06
N TRP A 31 18.49 6.08 -48.58
CA TRP A 31 18.48 6.95 -47.40
C TRP A 31 18.20 6.19 -46.11
N PHE A 32 18.89 6.62 -45.06
CA PHE A 32 18.71 6.18 -43.68
C PHE A 32 18.52 7.37 -42.76
N HIS A 33 17.67 7.21 -41.75
CA HIS A 33 17.42 8.20 -40.73
C HIS A 33 17.53 7.59 -39.34
N LYS A 34 18.15 8.33 -38.43
CA LYS A 34 18.09 8.05 -36.99
C LYS A 34 16.98 8.91 -36.40
N LEU A 35 16.04 8.29 -35.69
CA LEU A 35 14.88 8.93 -35.08
C LEU A 35 15.01 8.92 -33.57
N ASN A 36 14.65 10.04 -32.94
CA ASN A 36 14.58 10.15 -31.50
C ASN A 36 13.51 9.21 -30.93
N SER A 37 13.88 8.44 -29.91
CA SER A 37 13.01 7.44 -29.28
C SER A 37 11.75 7.99 -28.62
N THR A 38 11.79 9.23 -28.13
CA THR A 38 10.69 9.85 -27.38
C THR A 38 9.70 10.58 -28.28
N ASN A 39 10.19 11.38 -29.24
CA ASN A 39 9.34 12.28 -30.02
C ASN A 39 9.32 11.97 -31.53
N GLY A 40 10.18 11.06 -31.99
CA GLY A 40 10.26 10.65 -33.39
C GLY A 40 10.94 11.65 -34.33
N ASP A 41 11.59 12.70 -33.82
CA ASP A 41 12.34 13.67 -34.63
C ASP A 41 13.54 13.01 -35.32
N ILE A 42 13.88 13.50 -36.51
CA ILE A 42 15.06 13.01 -37.23
C ILE A 42 16.32 13.63 -36.61
N LEU A 43 17.12 12.80 -35.95
CA LEU A 43 18.41 13.17 -35.36
C LEU A 43 19.53 13.16 -36.39
N GLN A 44 19.46 12.25 -37.36
CA GLN A 44 20.51 12.09 -38.37
C GLN A 44 19.91 11.60 -39.69
N SER A 45 20.52 12.01 -40.81
CA SER A 45 20.19 11.52 -42.15
C SER A 45 21.46 11.22 -42.93
N VAL A 46 21.57 10.02 -43.49
CA VAL A 46 22.71 9.57 -44.30
C VAL A 46 22.23 8.78 -45.51
N SER A 47 23.08 8.62 -46.52
CA SER A 47 22.73 7.82 -47.69
C SER A 47 23.90 7.04 -48.27
N PHE A 48 23.63 5.85 -48.79
CA PHE A 48 24.63 4.93 -49.32
C PHE A 48 24.17 4.27 -50.62
N GLY A 49 25.10 3.69 -51.37
CA GLY A 49 24.78 2.86 -52.55
C GLY A 49 24.28 1.45 -52.22
N CYS A 50 24.25 1.10 -50.94
CA CYS A 50 23.86 -0.20 -50.41
C CYS A 50 23.02 -0.02 -49.13
N GLY A 51 22.46 -1.12 -48.63
CA GLY A 51 21.63 -1.21 -47.43
C GLY A 51 20.14 -1.01 -47.70
N GLY A 52 19.35 -0.79 -46.64
CA GLY A 52 17.98 -0.30 -46.69
C GLY A 52 16.91 -1.39 -46.72
N TYR A 53 17.29 -2.67 -46.73
CA TYR A 53 16.33 -3.77 -46.79
C TYR A 53 15.98 -4.38 -45.42
N GLY A 54 16.96 -4.58 -44.56
CA GLY A 54 16.82 -5.17 -43.23
C GLY A 54 18.14 -4.99 -42.50
N GLY A 55 18.17 -4.92 -41.17
CA GLY A 55 19.41 -4.62 -40.48
C GLY A 55 19.35 -4.71 -38.98
N LEU A 56 20.50 -4.41 -38.39
CA LEU A 56 20.71 -4.39 -36.95
C LEU A 56 21.72 -3.28 -36.61
N VAL A 57 21.76 -2.89 -35.33
CA VAL A 57 22.87 -2.12 -34.76
C VAL A 57 23.64 -3.07 -33.86
N ASP A 58 24.96 -3.15 -34.03
CA ASP A 58 25.79 -3.98 -33.15
C ASP A 58 26.11 -3.28 -31.82
N GLN A 59 26.74 -4.02 -30.90
CA GLN A 59 27.11 -3.52 -29.57
C GLN A 59 28.06 -2.31 -29.60
N ASN A 60 28.75 -2.05 -30.72
CA ASN A 60 29.63 -0.90 -30.90
C ASN A 60 28.90 0.31 -31.51
N GLY A 61 27.58 0.22 -31.71
CA GLY A 61 26.78 1.26 -32.34
C GLY A 61 26.90 1.30 -33.86
N ILE A 62 27.44 0.25 -34.50
CA ILE A 62 27.60 0.19 -35.95
C ILE A 62 26.30 -0.30 -36.58
N LEU A 63 25.84 0.44 -37.58
CA LEU A 63 24.67 0.10 -38.37
C LEU A 63 25.03 -0.89 -39.48
N TRP A 64 24.38 -2.05 -39.47
CA TRP A 64 24.51 -3.07 -40.50
C TRP A 64 23.21 -3.19 -41.28
N SER A 65 23.27 -3.20 -42.61
CA SER A 65 22.06 -3.21 -43.43
C SER A 65 22.20 -4.03 -44.69
N ALA A 66 21.34 -5.04 -44.83
CA ALA A 66 21.17 -5.84 -46.01
C ALA A 66 20.53 -5.05 -47.16
N SER A 67 20.69 -5.56 -48.38
CA SER A 67 20.57 -4.72 -49.58
C SER A 67 19.72 -5.30 -50.71
N GLN A 68 19.33 -6.58 -50.64
CA GLN A 68 18.62 -7.32 -51.71
C GLN A 68 19.31 -7.20 -53.11
N SER A 69 18.68 -7.76 -54.16
CA SER A 69 18.98 -7.54 -55.60
C SER A 69 20.47 -7.41 -55.99
N ASN A 70 21.26 -8.48 -55.80
CA ASN A 70 22.70 -8.53 -56.11
C ASN A 70 23.52 -7.33 -55.57
N SER A 71 23.01 -6.60 -54.58
CA SER A 71 23.71 -5.49 -53.92
C SER A 71 24.45 -5.99 -52.68
N ARG A 72 25.34 -5.14 -52.17
CA ARG A 72 26.36 -5.41 -51.14
C ARG A 72 25.86 -5.12 -49.74
N LEU A 73 26.39 -5.79 -48.71
CA LEU A 73 26.05 -5.48 -47.30
C LEU A 73 26.58 -4.09 -46.91
N LEU A 74 25.76 -3.25 -46.28
CA LEU A 74 26.21 -1.99 -45.69
C LEU A 74 26.74 -2.23 -44.27
N ARG A 75 27.88 -1.62 -43.97
CA ARG A 75 28.38 -1.34 -42.62
C ARG A 75 28.59 0.17 -42.49
N TYR A 76 27.98 0.81 -41.50
CA TYR A 76 28.08 2.24 -41.26
C TYR A 76 28.37 2.53 -39.80
N ASP A 77 29.43 3.31 -39.55
CA ASP A 77 29.80 3.81 -38.23
C ASP A 77 29.28 5.25 -38.06
N PRO A 78 28.25 5.48 -37.23
CA PRO A 78 27.71 6.81 -37.01
C PRO A 78 28.68 7.76 -36.30
N SER A 79 29.61 7.24 -35.49
CA SER A 79 30.55 8.04 -34.70
C SER A 79 31.61 8.71 -35.56
N SER A 80 32.09 8.00 -36.59
CA SER A 80 33.09 8.50 -37.54
C SER A 80 32.46 9.00 -38.85
N GLY A 81 31.20 8.66 -39.11
CA GLY A 81 30.54 8.93 -40.39
C GLY A 81 31.00 8.01 -41.54
N SER A 82 31.78 6.96 -41.25
CA SER A 82 32.35 6.06 -42.26
C SER A 82 31.36 4.95 -42.66
N GLY A 83 31.01 4.89 -43.96
CA GLY A 83 30.14 3.85 -44.51
C GLY A 83 30.84 3.03 -45.60
N THR A 84 30.74 1.70 -45.52
CA THR A 84 31.35 0.77 -46.48
C THR A 84 30.34 -0.24 -47.00
N CYS A 85 30.36 -0.49 -48.30
CA CYS A 85 29.60 -1.57 -48.94
C CYS A 85 30.48 -2.81 -49.10
N LEU A 86 30.30 -3.80 -48.22
CA LEU A 86 31.06 -5.05 -48.15
C LEU A 86 30.63 -6.04 -49.23
N ASP A 87 31.56 -6.86 -49.71
CA ASP A 87 31.32 -7.80 -50.82
C ASP A 87 30.52 -9.05 -50.40
N SER A 88 29.26 -8.83 -50.02
CA SER A 88 28.24 -9.86 -49.81
C SER A 88 27.06 -9.58 -50.74
N LEU A 89 27.11 -10.17 -51.94
CA LEU A 89 26.08 -9.96 -52.95
C LEU A 89 24.79 -10.72 -52.60
N ALA A 90 23.65 -10.11 -52.96
CA ALA A 90 22.31 -10.61 -52.65
C ALA A 90 22.09 -10.77 -51.14
N SER A 91 22.70 -9.88 -50.36
CA SER A 91 22.57 -9.79 -48.91
C SER A 91 21.11 -9.67 -48.49
N TYR A 92 20.65 -10.54 -47.57
CA TYR A 92 19.25 -10.61 -47.14
C TYR A 92 19.06 -10.55 -45.62
N GLY A 93 19.37 -11.64 -44.92
CA GLY A 93 19.19 -11.76 -43.47
C GLY A 93 20.50 -11.50 -42.74
N LEU A 94 20.41 -10.97 -41.52
CA LEU A 94 21.55 -10.73 -40.65
C LEU A 94 21.31 -11.39 -39.30
N GLY A 95 22.38 -11.88 -38.69
CA GLY A 95 22.43 -12.31 -37.29
C GLY A 95 23.78 -11.92 -36.71
N ILE A 96 23.87 -11.82 -35.39
CA ILE A 96 25.10 -11.44 -34.68
C ILE A 96 25.43 -12.51 -33.63
N ASP A 97 26.68 -12.98 -33.63
CA ASP A 97 27.15 -13.94 -32.61
C ASP A 97 27.65 -13.24 -31.34
N SER A 98 27.92 -14.02 -30.29
CA SER A 98 28.38 -13.50 -28.99
C SER A 98 29.69 -12.72 -29.05
N ASN A 99 30.49 -12.89 -30.11
CA ASN A 99 31.73 -12.16 -30.34
C ASN A 99 31.50 -10.87 -31.18
N GLY A 100 30.25 -10.58 -31.53
CA GLY A 100 29.87 -9.44 -32.37
C GLY A 100 30.08 -9.68 -33.86
N ASN A 101 30.36 -10.91 -34.31
CA ASN A 101 30.52 -11.18 -35.73
C ASN A 101 29.15 -11.20 -36.42
N ILE A 102 29.12 -10.66 -37.64
CA ILE A 102 27.91 -10.55 -38.44
C ILE A 102 27.80 -11.72 -39.40
N TRP A 103 26.73 -12.50 -39.23
CA TRP A 103 26.33 -13.56 -40.13
C TRP A 103 25.33 -13.04 -41.15
N ASN A 104 25.66 -13.13 -42.44
CA ASN A 104 24.81 -12.61 -43.52
C ASN A 104 24.45 -13.67 -44.54
N SER A 105 23.16 -13.93 -44.72
CA SER A 105 22.69 -14.83 -45.78
C SER A 105 22.73 -14.14 -47.14
N ARG A 106 23.08 -14.94 -48.15
CA ARG A 106 23.16 -14.53 -49.55
C ARG A 106 22.08 -15.25 -50.34
N TRP A 107 20.94 -14.58 -50.49
CA TRP A 107 19.64 -15.17 -50.85
C TRP A 107 19.74 -16.16 -52.02
N THR A 108 20.27 -15.74 -53.16
CA THR A 108 20.32 -16.58 -54.38
C THR A 108 21.61 -17.38 -54.54
N HIS A 109 22.52 -17.33 -53.57
CA HIS A 109 23.87 -17.91 -53.69
C HIS A 109 24.08 -19.15 -52.80
N ASN A 110 23.08 -19.55 -52.02
CA ASN A 110 23.10 -20.68 -51.09
C ASN A 110 24.26 -20.62 -50.07
N LYS A 111 24.73 -19.40 -49.79
CA LYS A 111 25.86 -19.11 -48.93
C LYS A 111 25.46 -18.25 -47.73
N ILE A 112 26.21 -18.41 -46.65
CA ILE A 112 26.22 -17.49 -45.52
C ILE A 112 27.65 -17.00 -45.27
N SER A 113 27.82 -15.69 -45.17
CA SER A 113 29.11 -15.02 -44.96
C SER A 113 29.22 -14.56 -43.52
N LYS A 114 30.37 -14.77 -42.88
CA LYS A 114 30.68 -14.29 -41.54
C LYS A 114 31.66 -13.13 -41.62
N PHE A 115 31.33 -11.99 -41.03
CA PHE A 115 32.18 -10.80 -40.96
C PHE A 115 32.54 -10.47 -39.51
N ASP A 116 33.75 -9.96 -39.28
CA ASP A 116 34.11 -9.36 -37.99
C ASP A 116 33.40 -7.99 -37.81
N PRO A 117 33.39 -7.41 -36.59
CA PRO A 117 32.80 -6.09 -36.35
C PRO A 117 33.40 -4.95 -37.18
N ASN A 118 34.60 -5.11 -37.74
CA ASN A 118 35.26 -4.12 -38.60
C ASN A 118 34.87 -4.25 -40.08
N GLY A 119 34.15 -5.32 -40.46
CA GLY A 119 33.74 -5.61 -41.82
C GLY A 119 34.68 -6.53 -42.59
N SER A 120 35.68 -7.15 -41.94
CA SER A 120 36.54 -8.15 -42.59
C SER A 120 35.77 -9.46 -42.75
N LEU A 121 35.85 -10.08 -43.92
CA LEU A 121 35.28 -11.41 -44.15
C LEU A 121 36.11 -12.47 -43.42
N LEU A 122 35.49 -13.17 -42.46
CA LEU A 122 36.08 -14.27 -41.70
C LEU A 122 35.87 -15.62 -42.39
N GLY A 123 34.74 -15.79 -43.08
CA GLY A 123 34.43 -17.06 -43.74
C GLY A 123 33.16 -17.01 -44.58
N ASP A 124 33.06 -17.99 -45.47
CA ASP A 124 31.97 -18.14 -46.45
C ASP A 124 31.56 -19.62 -46.44
N TYR A 125 30.33 -19.91 -46.03
CA TYR A 125 29.89 -21.28 -45.73
C TYR A 125 28.66 -21.66 -46.55
N SER A 126 28.49 -22.96 -46.78
CA SER A 126 27.26 -23.49 -47.37
C SER A 126 26.13 -23.40 -46.35
N THR A 127 24.96 -22.92 -46.79
CA THR A 127 23.77 -22.88 -45.92
C THR A 127 23.16 -24.27 -45.70
N GLY A 128 23.52 -25.27 -46.50
CA GLY A 128 22.88 -26.60 -46.49
C GLY A 128 21.48 -26.64 -47.14
N GLY A 129 21.01 -25.51 -47.67
CA GLY A 129 19.74 -25.39 -48.39
C GLY A 129 19.83 -24.40 -49.56
N SER A 130 18.69 -23.87 -49.98
CA SER A 130 18.63 -22.93 -51.10
C SER A 130 17.64 -21.78 -50.89
N ALA A 131 17.89 -20.66 -51.58
CA ALA A 131 17.13 -19.43 -51.42
C ALA A 131 17.09 -18.93 -49.95
N SER A 132 18.27 -18.85 -49.31
CA SER A 132 18.41 -18.62 -47.86
C SER A 132 18.12 -17.17 -47.45
N ARG A 133 17.14 -16.96 -46.57
CA ARG A 133 16.65 -15.64 -46.18
C ARG A 133 17.00 -15.30 -44.73
N GLY A 134 16.05 -15.36 -43.79
CA GLY A 134 16.32 -14.97 -42.40
C GLY A 134 17.44 -15.78 -41.77
N VAL A 135 18.16 -15.12 -40.86
CA VAL A 135 19.27 -15.65 -40.07
C VAL A 135 19.00 -15.28 -38.62
N ALA A 136 19.27 -16.20 -37.71
CA ALA A 136 19.31 -15.95 -36.27
C ALA A 136 20.49 -16.69 -35.65
N VAL A 137 20.97 -16.22 -34.51
CA VAL A 137 22.02 -16.89 -33.74
C VAL A 137 21.45 -17.21 -32.35
N THR A 138 21.53 -18.47 -31.93
CA THR A 138 21.05 -18.91 -30.61
C THR A 138 22.10 -18.64 -29.51
N PRO A 139 21.74 -18.65 -28.22
CA PRO A 139 22.68 -18.36 -27.12
C PRO A 139 23.91 -19.28 -27.02
N ASP A 140 23.87 -20.44 -27.68
CA ASP A 140 24.99 -21.37 -27.84
C ASP A 140 25.88 -21.05 -29.06
N ASP A 141 25.70 -19.87 -29.67
CA ASP A 141 26.42 -19.35 -30.84
C ASP A 141 26.15 -20.10 -32.16
N ASP A 142 25.19 -21.02 -32.18
CA ASP A 142 24.79 -21.71 -33.40
C ASP A 142 23.93 -20.81 -34.31
N VAL A 143 24.11 -20.97 -35.62
CA VAL A 143 23.53 -20.12 -36.65
C VAL A 143 22.39 -20.85 -37.35
N TRP A 144 21.21 -20.24 -37.32
CA TRP A 144 19.98 -20.78 -37.85
C TRP A 144 19.56 -20.03 -39.10
N ILE A 145 19.25 -20.76 -40.18
CA ILE A 145 19.01 -20.18 -41.51
C ILE A 145 17.73 -20.73 -42.12
N ALA A 146 16.81 -19.84 -42.49
CA ALA A 146 15.62 -20.19 -43.27
C ALA A 146 15.96 -20.37 -44.75
N ASN A 147 15.71 -21.55 -45.32
CA ASN A 147 15.99 -21.88 -46.71
C ASN A 147 14.68 -21.96 -47.52
N SER A 148 14.26 -20.83 -48.10
CA SER A 148 12.92 -20.67 -48.66
C SER A 148 12.55 -21.72 -49.72
N ASN A 149 13.47 -22.06 -50.64
CA ASN A 149 13.19 -23.01 -51.70
C ASN A 149 13.31 -24.48 -51.24
N SER A 150 13.96 -24.70 -50.10
CA SER A 150 14.16 -26.04 -49.54
C SER A 150 13.07 -26.43 -48.55
N GLY A 151 12.22 -25.50 -48.11
CA GLY A 151 11.22 -25.77 -47.07
C GLY A 151 11.87 -26.21 -45.75
N SER A 152 13.06 -25.70 -45.45
CA SER A 152 13.86 -26.13 -44.30
C SER A 152 14.48 -24.97 -43.54
N VAL A 153 14.78 -25.22 -42.27
CA VAL A 153 15.72 -24.43 -41.47
C VAL A 153 16.97 -25.27 -41.24
N THR A 154 18.15 -24.69 -41.49
CA THR A 154 19.43 -25.34 -41.17
C THR A 154 20.06 -24.73 -39.95
N ARG A 155 20.75 -25.56 -39.16
CA ARG A 155 21.54 -25.17 -37.98
C ARG A 155 23.00 -25.43 -38.26
N LEU A 156 23.84 -24.42 -38.14
CA LEU A 156 25.29 -24.50 -38.29
C LEU A 156 25.95 -24.17 -36.95
N LYS A 157 27.10 -24.78 -36.67
CA LYS A 157 28.02 -24.25 -35.65
C LYS A 157 28.55 -22.88 -36.04
N ASN A 158 29.03 -22.12 -35.07
CA ASN A 158 29.67 -20.82 -35.29
C ASN A 158 30.97 -20.87 -36.15
N ASP A 159 31.48 -22.07 -36.46
CA ASP A 159 32.58 -22.30 -37.41
C ASP A 159 32.10 -22.65 -38.84
N GLY A 160 30.78 -22.70 -39.06
CA GLY A 160 30.14 -23.03 -40.32
C GLY A 160 29.82 -24.51 -40.53
N THR A 161 30.12 -25.40 -39.57
CA THR A 161 29.79 -26.83 -39.65
C THR A 161 28.28 -27.04 -39.60
N LEU A 162 27.70 -27.70 -40.62
CA LEU A 162 26.26 -28.05 -40.64
C LEU A 162 25.94 -29.12 -39.58
N LEU A 163 25.04 -28.80 -38.66
CA LEU A 163 24.56 -29.70 -37.61
C LEU A 163 23.25 -30.40 -37.97
N ALA A 164 22.30 -29.66 -38.52
CA ALA A 164 20.97 -30.18 -38.84
C ALA A 164 20.34 -29.46 -40.04
N SER A 165 19.45 -30.17 -40.73
CA SER A 165 18.51 -29.62 -41.72
C SER A 165 17.12 -30.11 -41.37
N ILE A 166 16.25 -29.18 -41.02
CA ILE A 166 14.99 -29.43 -40.33
C ILE A 166 13.87 -29.01 -41.26
N THR A 167 13.02 -29.96 -41.65
CA THR A 167 11.86 -29.67 -42.49
C THR A 167 10.85 -28.83 -41.72
N VAL A 168 10.40 -27.75 -42.36
CA VAL A 168 9.38 -26.84 -41.83
C VAL A 168 8.27 -26.69 -42.88
N GLY A 169 7.61 -25.53 -42.97
CA GLY A 169 6.62 -25.25 -44.02
C GLY A 169 7.24 -24.75 -45.33
N ASP A 170 6.37 -24.38 -46.27
CA ASP A 170 6.73 -23.86 -47.58
C ASP A 170 7.15 -22.39 -47.50
N VAL A 171 8.26 -22.08 -48.16
CA VAL A 171 8.84 -20.72 -48.24
C VAL A 171 9.06 -20.12 -46.85
N PRO A 172 9.91 -20.73 -46.00
CA PRO A 172 10.34 -20.09 -44.77
C PRO A 172 11.08 -18.79 -45.11
N THR A 173 10.62 -17.66 -44.58
CA THR A 173 11.19 -16.34 -44.89
C THR A 173 12.13 -15.83 -43.83
N GLY A 174 11.98 -16.31 -42.60
CA GLY A 174 12.95 -16.04 -41.56
C GLY A 174 12.68 -16.69 -40.24
N VAL A 175 13.63 -16.44 -39.35
CA VAL A 175 13.83 -17.16 -38.11
C VAL A 175 14.07 -16.17 -36.97
N SER A 176 13.64 -16.55 -35.78
CA SER A 176 13.88 -15.83 -34.53
C SER A 176 14.21 -16.80 -33.41
N VAL A 177 14.72 -16.27 -32.30
CA VAL A 177 14.95 -17.02 -31.07
C VAL A 177 14.16 -16.33 -29.96
N ASP A 178 13.40 -17.10 -29.17
CA ASP A 178 12.71 -16.57 -27.98
C ASP A 178 13.59 -16.59 -26.73
N SER A 179 13.07 -16.06 -25.61
CA SER A 179 13.82 -15.97 -24.34
C SER A 179 14.19 -17.32 -23.74
N ASP A 180 13.47 -18.38 -24.11
CA ASP A 180 13.73 -19.76 -23.66
C ASP A 180 14.71 -20.49 -24.60
N GLY A 181 15.13 -19.83 -25.68
CA GLY A 181 16.07 -20.34 -26.67
C GLY A 181 15.41 -21.12 -27.81
N TYR A 182 14.08 -21.23 -27.89
CA TYR A 182 13.44 -21.91 -29.01
C TYR A 182 13.54 -21.08 -30.29
N VAL A 183 13.64 -21.77 -31.41
CA VAL A 183 13.74 -21.14 -32.73
C VAL A 183 12.38 -21.12 -33.39
N TRP A 184 11.89 -19.94 -33.75
CA TRP A 184 10.63 -19.78 -34.48
C TRP A 184 10.88 -19.49 -35.94
N VAL A 185 10.03 -20.01 -36.82
CA VAL A 185 10.11 -19.82 -38.27
C VAL A 185 8.76 -19.42 -38.86
N ALA A 186 8.77 -18.37 -39.67
CA ALA A 186 7.60 -17.94 -40.44
C ALA A 186 7.60 -18.57 -41.83
N ASN A 187 6.57 -19.36 -42.15
CA ASN A 187 6.43 -20.02 -43.45
C ASN A 187 5.37 -19.30 -44.29
N MET A 188 5.84 -18.49 -45.25
CA MET A 188 4.99 -17.61 -46.03
C MET A 188 3.91 -18.38 -46.80
N ASN A 189 4.28 -19.44 -47.52
CA ASN A 189 3.32 -20.14 -48.38
C ASN A 189 2.45 -21.15 -47.61
N SER A 190 2.91 -21.62 -46.45
CA SER A 190 2.09 -22.46 -45.56
C SER A 190 1.17 -21.67 -44.64
N ASN A 191 1.24 -20.34 -44.63
CA ASN A 191 0.44 -19.47 -43.77
C ASN A 191 0.51 -19.87 -42.27
N ASN A 192 1.68 -20.25 -41.79
CA ASN A 192 1.87 -20.70 -40.42
C ASN A 192 3.22 -20.22 -39.84
N VAL A 193 3.33 -20.33 -38.52
CA VAL A 193 4.60 -20.23 -37.80
C VAL A 193 4.86 -21.58 -37.15
N MET A 194 6.11 -22.04 -37.18
CA MET A 194 6.53 -23.25 -36.47
C MET A 194 7.59 -22.93 -35.43
N ARG A 195 7.61 -23.70 -34.34
CA ARG A 195 8.67 -23.64 -33.32
C ARG A 195 9.52 -24.89 -33.41
N ILE A 196 10.84 -24.71 -33.33
CA ILE A 196 11.86 -25.74 -33.33
C ILE A 196 12.51 -25.75 -31.96
N ASP A 197 12.61 -26.92 -31.36
CA ASP A 197 13.39 -27.18 -30.16
C ASP A 197 14.86 -27.45 -30.54
N PRO A 198 15.82 -26.58 -30.16
CA PRO A 198 17.24 -26.80 -30.42
C PRO A 198 17.83 -28.03 -29.75
N ALA A 199 17.25 -28.51 -28.63
CA ALA A 199 17.77 -29.71 -27.96
C ALA A 199 17.56 -30.97 -28.81
N THR A 200 16.48 -31.01 -29.58
CA THR A 200 16.08 -32.15 -30.41
C THR A 200 16.24 -31.92 -31.91
N ASN A 201 16.48 -30.67 -32.34
CA ASN A 201 16.47 -30.24 -33.75
C ASN A 201 15.16 -30.68 -34.46
N SER A 202 14.02 -30.47 -33.81
CA SER A 202 12.72 -30.90 -34.34
C SER A 202 11.64 -29.86 -34.10
N VAL A 203 10.63 -29.84 -34.97
CA VAL A 203 9.45 -28.97 -34.81
C VAL A 203 8.55 -29.56 -33.74
N ASP A 204 8.29 -28.80 -32.68
CA ASP A 204 7.44 -29.21 -31.54
C ASP A 204 6.11 -28.47 -31.50
N MET A 205 5.95 -27.41 -32.30
CA MET A 205 4.74 -26.61 -32.38
C MET A 205 4.50 -26.08 -33.79
N THR A 206 3.23 -26.03 -34.20
CA THR A 206 2.78 -25.38 -35.44
C THR A 206 1.55 -24.54 -35.15
N VAL A 207 1.59 -23.27 -35.54
CA VAL A 207 0.52 -22.29 -35.35
C VAL A 207 0.02 -21.82 -36.71
N SER A 208 -1.23 -22.16 -37.06
CA SER A 208 -1.88 -21.66 -38.27
C SER A 208 -2.24 -20.19 -38.11
N LEU A 209 -1.92 -19.37 -39.11
CA LEU A 209 -2.27 -17.94 -39.16
C LEU A 209 -3.52 -17.67 -40.03
N GLY A 210 -4.11 -18.72 -40.62
CA GLY A 210 -5.27 -18.61 -41.51
C GLY A 210 -4.91 -18.45 -42.99
N VAL A 211 -5.86 -18.80 -43.86
CA VAL A 211 -5.64 -18.80 -45.32
C VAL A 211 -5.29 -17.40 -45.83
N GLY A 212 -4.19 -17.30 -46.57
CA GLY A 212 -3.75 -16.04 -47.18
C GLY A 212 -2.97 -15.11 -46.25
N ALA A 213 -2.65 -15.54 -45.02
CA ALA A 213 -1.85 -14.75 -44.09
C ALA A 213 -0.48 -14.35 -44.65
N ALA A 214 0.14 -15.24 -45.44
CA ALA A 214 1.42 -15.02 -46.11
C ALA A 214 2.47 -14.32 -45.24
N PRO A 215 2.78 -14.85 -44.03
CA PRO A 215 3.66 -14.18 -43.09
C PRO A 215 5.02 -13.94 -43.72
N TYR A 216 5.51 -12.71 -43.61
CA TYR A 216 6.77 -12.29 -44.22
C TYR A 216 7.53 -11.40 -43.24
N ASN A 217 8.82 -11.65 -43.07
CA ASN A 217 9.69 -10.88 -42.20
C ASN A 217 10.90 -10.31 -42.94
N TYR A 218 11.37 -9.16 -42.47
CA TYR A 218 12.54 -8.44 -42.96
C TYR A 218 13.47 -8.19 -41.78
N GLY A 219 14.68 -8.75 -41.80
CA GLY A 219 15.68 -8.55 -40.72
C GLY A 219 15.73 -9.68 -39.68
N ASP A 220 16.62 -9.49 -38.70
CA ASP A 220 16.64 -10.32 -37.50
C ASP A 220 15.39 -9.97 -36.67
N MET A 221 14.61 -10.97 -36.27
CA MET A 221 13.43 -10.73 -35.44
C MET A 221 13.81 -10.45 -33.97
N THR A 222 15.12 -10.32 -33.70
CA THR A 222 15.69 -10.34 -32.37
C THR A 222 16.36 -9.03 -31.97
N GLY A 223 16.65 -8.12 -32.92
CA GLY A 223 17.26 -6.81 -32.68
C GLY A 223 18.21 -6.80 -31.50
N SER A 224 19.35 -7.51 -31.57
CA SER A 224 20.14 -7.88 -30.38
C SER A 224 19.24 -8.45 -29.27
N VAL A 225 19.13 -9.78 -29.19
CA VAL A 225 18.66 -10.39 -27.95
C VAL A 225 19.54 -9.77 -26.87
N VAL A 226 18.98 -8.92 -26.00
CA VAL A 226 19.69 -8.35 -24.87
C VAL A 226 20.27 -9.58 -24.18
N PRO A 227 21.60 -9.81 -24.23
CA PRO A 227 22.17 -11.13 -23.92
C PRO A 227 22.00 -11.52 -22.44
N ALA A 228 21.47 -10.59 -21.65
CA ALA A 228 20.90 -10.82 -20.34
C ALA A 228 19.64 -9.96 -20.19
N PRO A 229 18.65 -10.37 -19.38
CA PRO A 229 17.56 -9.49 -18.99
C PRO A 229 18.13 -8.15 -18.45
N PRO A 230 17.50 -7.01 -18.74
CA PRO A 230 17.98 -5.73 -18.25
C PRO A 230 18.03 -5.73 -16.71
N ASN A 231 19.11 -5.17 -16.15
CA ASN A 231 19.30 -5.09 -14.70
C ASN A 231 18.27 -4.16 -14.03
N VAL A 232 17.61 -3.30 -14.81
CA VAL A 232 16.61 -2.35 -14.35
C VAL A 232 15.40 -2.41 -15.28
N GLY A 233 14.20 -2.37 -14.71
CA GLY A 233 12.95 -2.21 -15.42
C GLY A 233 12.12 -1.08 -14.82
N MET A 234 11.27 -0.46 -15.65
CA MET A 234 10.29 0.53 -15.20
C MET A 234 8.90 0.10 -15.65
N TRP A 235 7.92 0.22 -14.77
CA TRP A 235 6.49 0.13 -15.10
C TRP A 235 5.81 1.39 -14.60
N THR A 236 4.95 1.98 -15.43
CA THR A 236 4.19 3.17 -15.05
C THR A 236 2.75 2.98 -15.48
N ALA A 237 1.82 3.37 -14.61
CA ALA A 237 0.40 3.39 -14.91
C ALA A 237 -0.22 4.71 -14.46
N GLU A 238 -1.14 5.24 -15.26
CA GLU A 238 -1.94 6.42 -14.97
C GLU A 238 -3.38 6.01 -14.74
N PHE A 239 -3.97 6.51 -13.65
CA PHE A 239 -5.30 6.21 -13.20
C PHE A 239 -6.13 7.48 -13.19
N ASP A 240 -7.36 7.40 -13.72
CA ASP A 240 -8.32 8.50 -13.75
C ASP A 240 -9.49 8.17 -12.82
N SER A 241 -9.64 8.92 -11.73
CA SER A 241 -10.75 8.76 -10.79
C SER A 241 -12.10 9.22 -11.35
N GLY A 242 -12.07 10.08 -12.39
CA GLY A 242 -13.24 10.81 -12.88
C GLY A 242 -13.69 11.97 -11.99
N VAL A 243 -13.07 12.17 -10.82
CA VAL A 243 -13.43 13.18 -9.83
C VAL A 243 -12.40 14.30 -9.82
N THR A 244 -12.85 15.55 -9.95
CA THR A 244 -11.96 16.71 -9.81
C THR A 244 -11.48 16.84 -8.37
N ASN A 245 -10.18 17.11 -8.18
CA ASN A 245 -9.58 17.27 -6.85
C ASN A 245 -9.72 16.03 -5.95
N GLN A 246 -9.65 14.84 -6.53
CA GLN A 246 -9.66 13.58 -5.79
C GLN A 246 -8.47 13.53 -4.81
N GLU A 247 -8.78 13.19 -3.57
CA GLU A 247 -7.82 12.78 -2.56
C GLU A 247 -7.51 11.30 -2.72
N TRP A 248 -6.24 10.97 -2.90
CA TRP A 248 -5.81 9.60 -3.06
C TRP A 248 -5.37 9.08 -1.70
N GLY A 249 -5.85 7.89 -1.32
CA GLY A 249 -5.40 7.23 -0.09
C GLY A 249 -4.04 6.57 -0.32
N TYR A 250 -3.94 5.28 -0.05
CA TYR A 250 -2.71 4.52 -0.21
C TYR A 250 -2.67 3.65 -1.48
N VAL A 251 -1.46 3.19 -1.79
CA VAL A 251 -1.21 2.12 -2.75
C VAL A 251 -0.74 0.89 -2.00
N GLU A 252 -1.38 -0.25 -2.26
CA GLU A 252 -0.97 -1.55 -1.73
C GLU A 252 -0.54 -2.50 -2.86
N TRP A 253 0.41 -3.39 -2.58
CA TRP A 253 0.87 -4.38 -3.56
C TRP A 253 1.44 -5.66 -2.93
N ASN A 254 1.35 -6.74 -3.69
CA ASN A 254 2.10 -7.97 -3.45
C ASN A 254 3.28 -8.11 -4.41
N ALA A 255 4.47 -8.39 -3.89
CA ALA A 255 5.66 -8.59 -4.70
C ALA A 255 6.59 -9.69 -4.14
N ASN A 256 7.34 -10.32 -5.03
CA ASN A 256 8.50 -11.14 -4.69
C ASN A 256 9.76 -10.35 -5.04
N VAL A 257 10.59 -10.05 -4.04
CA VAL A 257 11.84 -9.31 -4.20
C VAL A 257 12.99 -10.21 -3.70
N PRO A 258 13.65 -10.96 -4.59
CA PRO A 258 14.64 -11.96 -4.19
C PRO A 258 16.00 -11.33 -3.83
N GLY A 259 16.61 -11.81 -2.74
CA GLY A 259 17.98 -11.45 -2.37
C GLY A 259 18.16 -9.95 -2.15
N ASP A 260 19.08 -9.35 -2.91
CA ASP A 260 19.38 -7.92 -2.91
C ASP A 260 18.69 -7.14 -4.05
N ALA A 261 17.69 -7.74 -4.70
CA ALA A 261 16.83 -7.02 -5.65
C ALA A 261 16.09 -5.87 -4.95
N THR A 262 15.65 -4.88 -5.73
CA THR A 262 14.80 -3.82 -5.20
C THR A 262 13.57 -3.59 -6.07
N LEU A 263 12.49 -3.19 -5.41
CA LEU A 263 11.28 -2.68 -6.02
C LEU A 263 10.93 -1.39 -5.29
N THR A 264 11.00 -0.26 -5.99
CA THR A 264 10.67 1.06 -5.42
C THR A 264 9.47 1.63 -6.15
N VAL A 265 8.50 2.12 -5.38
CA VAL A 265 7.25 2.70 -5.89
C VAL A 265 7.25 4.19 -5.61
N GLU A 266 6.88 4.98 -6.61
CA GLU A 266 6.70 6.42 -6.52
C GLU A 266 5.35 6.80 -7.11
N ALA A 267 4.76 7.91 -6.64
CA ALA A 267 3.49 8.40 -7.14
C ALA A 267 3.55 9.92 -7.40
N SER A 268 2.76 10.39 -8.35
CA SER A 268 2.52 11.81 -8.61
C SER A 268 1.08 12.00 -9.05
N SER A 269 0.49 13.16 -8.79
CA SER A 269 -0.89 13.45 -9.14
C SER A 269 -1.01 14.59 -10.14
N SER A 270 -2.15 14.67 -10.82
CA SER A 270 -2.44 15.72 -11.79
C SER A 270 -3.92 16.10 -11.78
N THR A 271 -4.22 17.38 -12.03
CA THR A 271 -5.58 17.86 -12.25
C THR A 271 -6.02 17.77 -13.71
N ASP A 272 -5.08 17.79 -14.67
CA ASP A 272 -5.34 17.88 -16.11
C ASP A 272 -4.91 16.62 -16.91
N GLY A 273 -4.19 15.69 -16.27
CA GLY A 273 -3.68 14.47 -16.90
C GLY A 273 -2.46 14.71 -17.81
N VAL A 274 -1.88 15.91 -17.75
CA VAL A 274 -0.73 16.33 -18.58
C VAL A 274 0.41 16.81 -17.70
N THR A 275 0.11 17.66 -16.72
CA THR A 275 1.07 18.24 -15.79
C THR A 275 0.96 17.50 -14.46
N TYR A 276 1.95 16.67 -14.15
CA TYR A 276 2.01 15.93 -12.89
C TYR A 276 2.87 16.67 -11.85
N SER A 277 2.55 16.46 -10.57
CA SER A 277 3.38 16.87 -9.44
C SER A 277 4.76 16.21 -9.47
N ALA A 278 5.64 16.64 -8.57
CA ALA A 278 6.86 15.86 -8.29
C ALA A 278 6.48 14.44 -7.84
N GLU A 279 7.29 13.46 -8.22
CA GLU A 279 7.15 12.08 -7.76
C GLU A 279 7.56 11.98 -6.28
N THR A 280 6.70 11.39 -5.47
CA THR A 280 6.90 11.15 -4.05
C THR A 280 7.06 9.65 -3.79
N PRO A 281 7.98 9.21 -2.92
CA PRO A 281 8.10 7.81 -2.53
C PRO A 281 6.80 7.28 -1.92
N VAL A 282 6.45 6.05 -2.27
CA VAL A 282 5.27 5.35 -1.75
C VAL A 282 5.70 4.17 -0.89
N THR A 283 5.09 4.06 0.29
CA THR A 283 5.26 2.90 1.18
C THR A 283 4.01 2.03 1.09
N ASN A 284 4.19 0.70 1.04
CA ASN A 284 3.10 -0.25 0.84
C ASN A 284 2.06 -0.14 1.96
N GLY A 285 0.82 0.19 1.60
CA GLY A 285 -0.29 0.34 2.56
C GLY A 285 -0.22 1.62 3.40
N VAL A 286 0.55 2.63 2.99
CA VAL A 286 0.63 3.92 3.68
C VAL A 286 0.09 5.01 2.77
N ASP A 287 -0.65 5.95 3.35
CA ASP A 287 -1.28 7.04 2.63
C ASP A 287 -0.30 7.87 1.79
N LEU A 288 -0.78 8.26 0.62
CA LEU A 288 -0.01 9.04 -0.33
C LEU A 288 0.07 10.50 0.12
N THR A 289 1.23 11.11 -0.12
CA THR A 289 1.47 12.53 0.18
C THR A 289 1.41 13.40 -1.08
N VAL A 290 0.85 12.87 -2.16
CA VAL A 290 0.68 13.60 -3.43
C VAL A 290 -0.44 14.65 -3.28
N PRO A 291 -0.37 15.79 -4.00
CA PRO A 291 -1.47 16.75 -4.01
C PRO A 291 -2.78 16.14 -4.51
N ASN A 292 -3.92 16.70 -4.11
CA ASN A 292 -5.21 16.26 -4.65
C ASN A 292 -5.30 16.53 -6.16
N GLY A 293 -5.84 15.57 -6.90
CA GLY A 293 -5.83 15.61 -8.36
C GLY A 293 -6.67 14.49 -8.96
N ARG A 294 -7.30 14.74 -10.11
CA ARG A 294 -8.15 13.75 -10.79
C ARG A 294 -7.38 12.50 -11.21
N TYR A 295 -6.12 12.67 -11.60
CA TYR A 295 -5.27 11.62 -12.11
C TYR A 295 -4.15 11.28 -11.12
N LEU A 296 -3.83 10.00 -10.98
CA LEU A 296 -2.69 9.50 -10.24
C LEU A 296 -1.80 8.70 -11.18
N LYS A 297 -0.51 9.01 -11.20
CA LYS A 297 0.50 8.22 -11.89
C LYS A 297 1.34 7.49 -10.87
N VAL A 298 1.41 6.17 -10.99
CA VAL A 298 2.25 5.31 -10.16
C VAL A 298 3.39 4.76 -11.02
N SER A 299 4.61 4.98 -10.57
CA SER A 299 5.85 4.54 -11.21
C SER A 299 6.52 3.50 -10.33
N VAL A 300 6.83 2.33 -10.90
CA VAL A 300 7.51 1.23 -10.20
C VAL A 300 8.83 0.96 -10.91
N ARG A 301 9.91 1.02 -10.13
CA ARG A 301 11.26 0.70 -10.58
C ARG A 301 11.70 -0.64 -10.02
N PHE A 302 12.12 -1.52 -10.92
CA PHE A 302 12.61 -2.86 -10.63
C PHE A 302 14.12 -2.89 -10.79
N VAL A 303 14.85 -3.42 -9.82
CA VAL A 303 16.29 -3.69 -9.94
C VAL A 303 16.53 -5.16 -9.63
N ARG A 304 17.21 -5.86 -10.55
CA ARG A 304 17.58 -7.26 -10.36
C ARG A 304 18.58 -7.41 -9.23
N SER A 305 18.54 -8.58 -8.59
CA SER A 305 19.54 -8.99 -7.60
C SER A 305 20.92 -9.09 -8.26
N SER A 306 21.92 -8.45 -7.65
CA SER A 306 23.32 -8.60 -8.08
C SER A 306 23.90 -9.96 -7.64
N SER A 307 23.29 -10.57 -6.61
CA SER A 307 23.68 -11.86 -6.03
C SER A 307 22.74 -13.01 -6.45
N GLY A 308 22.92 -13.50 -7.68
CA GLY A 308 22.18 -14.68 -8.19
C GLY A 308 21.12 -14.37 -9.25
N GLY A 309 21.01 -13.10 -9.68
CA GLY A 309 20.27 -12.73 -10.88
C GLY A 309 18.75 -12.88 -10.75
N GLY A 310 18.19 -12.96 -9.54
CA GLY A 310 16.74 -12.98 -9.34
C GLY A 310 16.08 -11.69 -9.80
N SER A 311 14.96 -11.82 -10.52
CA SER A 311 14.12 -10.68 -10.91
C SER A 311 13.07 -10.41 -9.85
N PRO A 312 12.87 -9.15 -9.42
CA PRO A 312 11.68 -8.79 -8.66
C PRO A 312 10.43 -8.95 -9.53
N VAL A 313 9.33 -9.37 -8.91
CA VAL A 313 8.03 -9.56 -9.55
C VAL A 313 6.98 -8.78 -8.75
N LEU A 314 6.27 -7.87 -9.40
CA LEU A 314 5.06 -7.24 -8.87
C LEU A 314 3.86 -8.06 -9.37
N TYR A 315 3.12 -8.67 -8.45
CA TYR A 315 1.98 -9.54 -8.81
C TYR A 315 0.71 -8.73 -9.03
N ASP A 316 0.48 -7.76 -8.16
CA ASP A 316 -0.66 -6.86 -8.18
C ASP A 316 -0.27 -5.51 -7.59
N LEU A 317 -1.05 -4.47 -7.90
CA LEU A 317 -0.97 -3.16 -7.30
C LEU A 317 -2.37 -2.55 -7.31
N THR A 318 -2.85 -2.14 -6.14
CA THR A 318 -4.20 -1.61 -5.95
C THR A 318 -4.11 -0.23 -5.35
N ILE A 319 -4.89 0.70 -5.90
CA ILE A 319 -5.07 2.04 -5.34
C ILE A 319 -6.34 2.03 -4.51
N ARG A 320 -6.22 2.51 -3.29
CA ARG A 320 -7.33 2.72 -2.37
C ARG A 320 -7.52 4.22 -2.17
N THR A 321 -8.70 4.57 -1.72
CA THR A 321 -9.07 5.91 -1.29
C THR A 321 -9.16 5.85 0.23
N ASN A 322 -8.52 6.78 0.93
CA ASN A 322 -8.64 6.87 2.37
C ASN A 322 -10.11 7.18 2.72
N LYS A 323 -10.71 6.41 3.61
CA LYS A 323 -12.06 6.63 4.11
C LYS A 323 -11.94 7.25 5.50
N PRO A 324 -12.83 8.20 5.83
CA PRO A 324 -12.84 8.76 7.16
C PRO A 324 -13.03 7.67 8.22
N PRO A 325 -12.45 7.85 9.41
CA PRO A 325 -12.73 6.97 10.53
C PRO A 325 -14.23 6.98 10.84
N VAL A 326 -14.72 5.97 11.57
CA VAL A 326 -16.11 5.88 12.02
C VAL A 326 -16.17 6.16 13.50
N ALA A 327 -16.82 7.26 13.86
CA ALA A 327 -17.02 7.64 15.26
C ALA A 327 -18.21 6.89 15.86
N VAL A 328 -17.95 6.13 16.93
CA VAL A 328 -18.96 5.36 17.66
C VAL A 328 -18.96 5.80 19.11
N CYS A 329 -20.06 6.43 19.55
CA CYS A 329 -20.24 6.95 20.90
C CYS A 329 -21.15 6.03 21.72
N HIS A 330 -20.99 6.06 23.04
CA HIS A 330 -22.09 5.70 23.93
C HIS A 330 -23.22 6.73 23.77
N GLU A 331 -24.47 6.28 23.78
CA GLU A 331 -25.62 7.20 23.64
C GLU A 331 -25.76 8.09 24.89
N ASN A 332 -25.57 7.48 26.07
CA ASN A 332 -25.60 8.13 27.37
C ASN A 332 -24.44 7.62 28.22
N VAL A 333 -23.74 8.55 28.87
CA VAL A 333 -22.67 8.28 29.82
C VAL A 333 -23.05 8.92 31.14
N VAL A 334 -23.16 8.08 32.17
CA VAL A 334 -23.40 8.51 33.55
C VAL A 334 -22.04 8.59 34.25
N VAL A 335 -21.77 9.70 34.94
CA VAL A 335 -20.60 9.86 35.80
C VAL A 335 -20.99 10.30 37.19
N ASP A 336 -20.25 9.80 38.18
CA ASP A 336 -20.46 10.19 39.57
C ASP A 336 -19.90 11.59 39.83
N ALA A 337 -20.61 12.37 40.63
CA ALA A 337 -20.17 13.68 41.09
C ALA A 337 -18.93 13.59 42.00
N ASP A 338 -18.00 14.52 41.83
CA ASP A 338 -16.86 14.69 42.74
C ASP A 338 -17.24 15.50 44.00
N SER A 339 -16.23 15.84 44.82
CA SER A 339 -16.44 16.60 46.05
C SER A 339 -16.90 18.06 45.84
N ASN A 340 -16.98 18.53 44.61
CA ASN A 340 -17.48 19.85 44.22
C ASN A 340 -18.85 19.75 43.52
N CYS A 341 -19.51 18.59 43.57
CA CYS A 341 -20.75 18.30 42.85
C CYS A 341 -20.66 18.38 41.33
N VAL A 342 -19.51 18.05 40.76
CA VAL A 342 -19.34 18.06 39.31
C VAL A 342 -18.75 16.75 38.79
N GLY A 343 -19.15 16.38 37.58
CA GLY A 343 -18.59 15.25 36.84
C GLY A 343 -17.66 15.73 35.72
N SER A 344 -16.70 14.90 35.32
CA SER A 344 -15.88 15.14 34.13
C SER A 344 -15.70 13.85 33.34
N VAL A 345 -15.47 13.95 32.05
CA VAL A 345 -15.29 12.80 31.16
C VAL A 345 -14.05 12.96 30.31
N THR A 346 -13.52 11.83 29.85
CA THR A 346 -12.48 11.79 28.83
C THR A 346 -13.04 11.20 27.54
N ALA A 347 -12.38 11.47 26.42
CA ALA A 347 -12.77 10.91 25.13
C ALA A 347 -12.86 9.38 25.15
N PHE A 348 -12.02 8.73 25.95
CA PHE A 348 -12.03 7.28 26.14
C PHE A 348 -13.34 6.76 26.74
N VAL A 349 -13.93 7.48 27.70
CA VAL A 349 -15.20 7.07 28.34
C VAL A 349 -16.38 7.24 27.39
N VAL A 350 -16.33 8.23 26.50
CA VAL A 350 -17.38 8.50 25.51
C VAL A 350 -17.30 7.53 24.32
N ASN A 351 -16.09 7.10 23.96
CA ASN A 351 -15.84 6.20 22.83
C ASN A 351 -16.38 4.79 23.09
N ASN A 352 -17.21 4.29 22.18
CA ASN A 352 -17.83 2.97 22.20
C ASN A 352 -17.33 2.10 21.04
N GLY A 353 -16.03 2.14 20.78
CA GLY A 353 -15.39 1.31 19.74
C GLY A 353 -15.36 1.95 18.36
N SER A 354 -15.06 3.26 18.30
CA SER A 354 -14.69 3.92 17.05
C SER A 354 -13.53 3.18 16.37
N TYR A 355 -13.53 3.16 15.05
CA TYR A 355 -12.56 2.41 14.26
C TYR A 355 -12.32 3.09 12.93
N ASP A 356 -11.18 2.80 12.32
CA ASP A 356 -10.89 3.21 10.97
C ASP A 356 -11.16 2.06 9.98
N PRO A 357 -11.94 2.27 8.89
CA PRO A 357 -12.20 1.24 7.89
C PRO A 357 -10.97 0.73 7.12
N ASP A 358 -9.93 1.55 7.03
CA ASP A 358 -8.69 1.26 6.33
C ASP A 358 -7.59 0.78 7.28
N GLY A 359 -7.80 0.93 8.60
CA GLY A 359 -6.96 0.37 9.66
C GLY A 359 -5.93 1.36 10.18
N ASP A 360 -6.09 2.64 9.84
CA ASP A 360 -5.20 3.71 10.29
C ASP A 360 -5.28 3.97 11.79
N THR A 361 -4.22 4.58 12.31
CA THR A 361 -4.17 4.90 13.74
C THR A 361 -5.05 6.11 14.02
N ILE A 362 -6.09 5.91 14.82
CA ILE A 362 -7.03 6.98 15.18
C ILE A 362 -6.68 7.70 16.48
N SER A 363 -7.07 8.96 16.55
CA SER A 363 -6.99 9.84 17.71
C SER A 363 -8.38 10.35 18.10
N TYR A 364 -8.52 10.83 19.34
CA TYR A 364 -9.80 11.22 19.92
C TYR A 364 -9.72 12.61 20.55
N SER A 365 -10.75 13.42 20.36
CA SER A 365 -10.91 14.69 21.06
C SER A 365 -12.38 14.93 21.46
N LEU A 366 -12.58 15.66 22.55
CA LEU A 366 -13.91 16.11 22.99
C LEU A 366 -13.96 17.63 22.93
N ASP A 367 -15.10 18.15 22.49
CA ASP A 367 -15.40 19.59 22.51
C ASP A 367 -15.49 20.16 23.94
N ASN A 368 -15.97 19.35 24.89
CA ASN A 368 -16.07 19.68 26.29
C ASN A 368 -15.84 18.45 27.18
N GLN A 369 -14.96 18.57 28.17
CA GLN A 369 -14.62 17.49 29.12
C GLN A 369 -15.22 17.72 30.51
N GLY A 370 -15.96 18.82 30.69
CA GLY A 370 -16.48 19.27 31.98
C GLY A 370 -15.58 20.32 32.64
N PRO A 371 -15.83 20.65 33.92
CA PRO A 371 -16.81 20.02 34.80
C PRO A 371 -18.27 20.22 34.38
N PHE A 372 -19.13 19.23 34.63
CA PHE A 372 -20.57 19.27 34.42
C PHE A 372 -21.30 19.23 35.77
N ASP A 373 -22.35 20.03 35.94
CA ASP A 373 -23.07 20.14 37.21
C ASP A 373 -23.93 18.89 37.51
N LEU A 374 -24.02 18.51 38.80
CA LEU A 374 -24.93 17.46 39.29
C LEU A 374 -26.37 17.67 38.82
N GLY A 375 -27.01 16.61 38.32
CA GLY A 375 -28.39 16.64 37.81
C GLY A 375 -28.54 17.35 36.45
N GLY A 376 -27.45 17.84 35.88
CA GLY A 376 -27.39 18.37 34.52
C GLY A 376 -27.29 17.26 33.46
N SER A 377 -27.76 17.58 32.26
CA SER A 377 -27.59 16.77 31.06
C SER A 377 -26.87 17.62 30.01
N THR A 378 -25.62 17.29 29.70
CA THR A 378 -24.79 18.03 28.74
C THR A 378 -24.48 17.16 27.53
N LEU A 379 -24.74 17.67 26.34
CA LEU A 379 -24.34 17.00 25.10
C LEU A 379 -22.86 17.32 24.82
N VAL A 380 -22.05 16.28 24.59
CA VAL A 380 -20.66 16.40 24.16
C VAL A 380 -20.48 15.76 22.80
N THR A 381 -19.51 16.27 22.03
CA THR A 381 -19.15 15.77 20.70
C THR A 381 -17.77 15.13 20.76
N LEU A 382 -17.69 13.84 20.46
CA LEU A 382 -16.44 13.12 20.25
C LEU A 382 -16.06 13.23 18.77
N THR A 383 -14.89 13.78 18.49
CA THR A 383 -14.26 13.77 17.17
C THR A 383 -13.18 12.70 17.12
N VAL A 384 -13.23 11.88 16.08
CA VAL A 384 -12.25 10.82 15.79
C VAL A 384 -11.53 11.20 14.50
N SER A 385 -10.20 11.16 14.51
CA SER A 385 -9.36 11.55 13.38
C SER A 385 -8.27 10.51 13.13
N ASP A 386 -8.04 10.16 11.86
CA ASP A 386 -6.89 9.36 11.40
C ASP A 386 -5.63 10.25 11.12
N GLY A 387 -5.76 11.57 11.24
CA GLY A 387 -4.73 12.56 10.93
C GLY A 387 -5.01 13.41 9.69
N ASP A 388 -5.87 12.91 8.80
CA ASP A 388 -6.22 13.53 7.51
C ASP A 388 -7.73 13.80 7.40
N LEU A 389 -8.56 12.80 7.72
CA LEU A 389 -10.01 12.84 7.75
C LEU A 389 -10.55 12.67 9.18
N GLU A 390 -11.79 13.12 9.38
CA GLU A 390 -12.45 13.08 10.68
C GLU A 390 -13.91 12.65 10.56
N ASP A 391 -14.42 12.01 11.61
CA ASP A 391 -15.84 11.80 11.84
C ASP A 391 -16.18 12.14 13.29
N SER A 392 -17.46 12.38 13.57
CA SER A 392 -17.89 12.77 14.91
C SER A 392 -19.21 12.15 15.31
N CYS A 393 -19.35 11.88 16.60
CA CYS A 393 -20.58 11.43 17.22
C CYS A 393 -20.85 12.19 18.51
N THR A 394 -22.10 12.20 18.96
CA THR A 394 -22.49 12.87 20.19
C THR A 394 -22.89 11.87 21.26
N SER A 395 -22.65 12.25 22.52
CA SER A 395 -23.07 11.51 23.71
C SER A 395 -23.69 12.49 24.70
N THR A 396 -24.72 12.04 25.42
CA THR A 396 -25.27 12.80 26.55
C THR A 396 -24.52 12.41 27.82
N ILE A 397 -23.97 13.39 28.52
CA ILE A 397 -23.32 13.21 29.83
C ILE A 397 -24.31 13.62 30.93
N THR A 398 -24.57 12.72 31.86
CA THR A 398 -25.36 12.97 33.05
C THR A 398 -24.50 12.77 34.28
N VAL A 399 -24.54 13.75 35.18
CA VAL A 399 -23.85 13.65 36.47
C VAL A 399 -24.85 13.23 37.52
N GLU A 400 -24.59 12.10 38.17
CA GLU A 400 -25.41 11.54 39.24
C GLU A 400 -24.58 11.47 40.53
N ASP A 401 -25.26 11.41 41.66
CA ASP A 401 -24.63 11.22 42.97
C ASP A 401 -24.97 9.80 43.46
N ASN A 402 -24.01 8.89 43.33
CA ASN A 402 -24.14 7.48 43.67
C ASN A 402 -23.27 7.08 44.88
N GLU A 403 -22.59 8.03 45.52
CA GLU A 403 -21.77 7.74 46.70
C GLU A 403 -22.67 7.76 47.95
N ASP A 404 -22.53 6.76 48.82
CA ASP A 404 -23.27 6.76 50.08
C ASP A 404 -22.77 7.90 50.99
N PRO A 405 -23.66 8.63 51.68
CA PRO A 405 -23.25 9.61 52.68
C PRO A 405 -22.58 8.89 53.87
N LEU A 406 -22.00 9.63 54.81
CA LEU A 406 -21.41 9.08 56.03
C LEU A 406 -22.15 9.56 57.29
N ALA A 407 -22.77 8.62 57.98
CA ALA A 407 -23.31 8.83 59.32
C ALA A 407 -22.20 8.78 60.38
N VAL A 408 -22.03 9.85 61.16
CA VAL A 408 -20.96 9.95 62.15
C VAL A 408 -21.52 10.16 63.56
N CYS A 409 -21.06 9.33 64.49
CA CYS A 409 -21.23 9.54 65.93
C CYS A 409 -19.89 9.99 66.53
N VAL A 410 -19.78 11.24 66.97
CA VAL A 410 -18.61 11.71 67.75
C VAL A 410 -18.99 12.01 69.19
N GLN A 411 -18.01 11.98 70.09
CA GLN A 411 -18.23 12.27 71.50
C GLN A 411 -18.88 13.65 71.68
N GLY A 412 -20.08 13.65 72.27
CA GLY A 412 -20.85 14.86 72.50
C GLY A 412 -20.49 15.57 73.81
N PRO A 413 -20.93 16.82 73.99
CA PRO A 413 -20.64 17.58 75.20
C PRO A 413 -21.36 17.02 76.43
N ASN A 414 -20.63 16.84 77.54
CA ASN A 414 -21.17 16.42 78.84
C ASN A 414 -21.29 17.62 79.81
N PRO A 415 -22.52 18.10 80.12
CA PRO A 415 -22.73 19.28 80.97
C PRO A 415 -22.24 19.15 82.42
N ASN A 416 -21.91 17.95 82.88
CA ASN A 416 -21.47 17.66 84.25
C ASN A 416 -19.95 17.50 84.39
N GLY A 417 -19.18 17.64 83.31
CA GLY A 417 -17.71 17.73 83.35
C GLY A 417 -16.96 16.46 83.78
N LYS A 418 -17.66 15.33 83.97
CA LYS A 418 -17.03 14.04 84.24
C LYS A 418 -16.76 13.34 82.91
N THR A 419 -15.50 13.26 82.49
CA THR A 419 -15.06 12.44 81.36
C THR A 419 -14.98 10.99 81.80
N PRO A 420 -15.82 10.07 81.30
CA PRO A 420 -15.65 8.64 81.54
C PRO A 420 -14.52 8.07 80.65
N PRO A 421 -14.01 6.85 80.93
CA PRO A 421 -12.97 6.19 80.12
C PRO A 421 -13.35 6.05 78.64
N ALA A 422 -12.33 5.93 77.78
CA ALA A 422 -12.41 6.03 76.31
C ALA A 422 -13.47 5.13 75.64
N ASP A 423 -13.83 4.01 76.26
CA ASP A 423 -14.69 2.98 75.65
C ASP A 423 -16.12 2.98 76.23
N ASN A 424 -16.47 3.95 77.10
CA ASN A 424 -17.77 3.96 77.77
C ASN A 424 -18.27 5.37 78.10
N GLN A 425 -18.66 6.11 77.06
CA GLN A 425 -19.16 7.47 77.18
C GLN A 425 -20.60 7.42 77.69
N ASP A 426 -20.94 8.27 78.66
CA ASP A 426 -22.24 8.43 79.33
C ASP A 426 -23.34 8.87 78.33
N GLY A 427 -23.53 8.16 77.21
CA GLY A 427 -24.57 8.37 76.21
C GLY A 427 -24.58 9.71 75.48
N PHE A 428 -23.56 10.55 75.61
CA PHE A 428 -23.50 11.87 74.97
C PHE A 428 -22.83 11.76 73.60
N TRP A 429 -23.59 12.05 72.54
CA TRP A 429 -23.15 11.98 71.15
C TRP A 429 -23.44 13.30 70.44
N THR A 430 -22.54 13.73 69.58
CA THR A 430 -22.86 14.66 68.49
C THR A 430 -23.04 13.81 67.25
N ILE A 431 -24.27 13.77 66.74
CA ILE A 431 -24.61 13.06 65.50
C ILE A 431 -24.57 14.05 64.34
N ARG A 432 -23.97 13.64 63.22
CA ARG A 432 -23.89 14.46 62.01
C ARG A 432 -23.79 13.60 60.76
N GLY A 433 -24.17 14.16 59.62
CA GLY A 433 -23.96 13.59 58.30
C GLY A 433 -22.82 14.30 57.59
N LEU A 434 -22.03 13.55 56.84
CA LEU A 434 -21.06 14.06 55.87
C LEU A 434 -21.39 13.45 54.52
N ASP A 435 -21.07 14.14 53.45
CA ASP A 435 -21.27 13.67 52.09
C ASP A 435 -20.22 14.29 51.17
N ASN A 436 -19.93 13.66 50.03
CA ASN A 436 -18.91 14.12 49.09
C ASN A 436 -19.38 15.38 48.35
N CYS A 437 -20.61 15.39 47.85
CA CYS A 437 -21.15 16.43 46.98
C CYS A 437 -21.96 17.44 47.80
N LEU A 438 -22.76 17.02 48.78
CA LEU A 438 -23.66 17.95 49.46
C LEU A 438 -23.04 18.51 50.74
N GLU A 439 -22.84 19.84 50.81
CA GLU A 439 -22.87 20.51 52.10
C GLU A 439 -24.19 20.12 52.81
N THR A 440 -24.16 20.02 54.14
CA THR A 440 -25.21 19.46 55.03
C THR A 440 -26.68 19.84 54.77
N ALA A 441 -26.97 20.81 53.90
CA ALA A 441 -28.28 21.25 53.44
C ALA A 441 -29.10 20.19 52.66
N GLY A 442 -28.46 19.17 52.07
CA GLY A 442 -29.14 18.09 51.35
C GLY A 442 -29.35 16.80 52.17
N LEU A 443 -28.77 16.71 53.36
CA LEU A 443 -28.77 15.50 54.17
C LEU A 443 -29.98 15.45 55.11
N THR A 444 -30.52 14.25 55.31
CA THR A 444 -31.52 13.98 56.36
C THR A 444 -30.95 12.99 57.37
N VAL A 445 -31.10 13.30 58.66
CA VAL A 445 -30.65 12.44 59.75
C VAL A 445 -31.86 11.87 60.49
N GLN A 446 -31.92 10.55 60.56
CA GLN A 446 -32.92 9.81 61.34
C GLN A 446 -32.23 9.03 62.45
N VAL A 447 -32.90 8.95 63.60
CA VAL A 447 -32.37 8.28 64.78
C VAL A 447 -33.34 7.18 65.21
N PHE A 448 -32.83 5.97 65.35
CA PHE A 448 -33.61 4.80 65.73
C PHE A 448 -33.05 4.15 67.00
N ASP A 449 -33.92 3.45 67.72
CA ASP A 449 -33.51 2.48 68.72
C ASP A 449 -33.22 1.13 68.05
N GLU A 450 -32.01 0.59 68.22
CA GLU A 450 -31.56 -0.65 67.57
C GLU A 450 -32.47 -1.85 67.85
N VAL A 451 -33.07 -1.93 69.05
CA VAL A 451 -33.85 -3.10 69.49
C VAL A 451 -35.32 -3.01 69.11
N THR A 452 -35.90 -1.81 69.13
CA THR A 452 -37.33 -1.61 68.87
C THR A 452 -37.65 -1.06 67.49
N GLU A 453 -36.62 -0.64 66.73
CA GLU A 453 -36.75 0.08 65.46
C GLU A 453 -37.60 1.36 65.59
N TYR A 454 -37.75 1.86 66.83
CA TYR A 454 -38.51 3.06 67.09
C TYR A 454 -37.75 4.27 66.57
N GLU A 455 -38.34 4.98 65.60
CA GLU A 455 -37.83 6.24 65.10
C GLU A 455 -38.11 7.38 66.09
N PHE A 456 -37.05 8.04 66.55
CA PHE A 456 -37.18 9.24 67.37
C PHE A 456 -37.55 10.43 66.46
N PRO A 457 -38.62 11.18 66.76
CA PRO A 457 -39.01 12.31 65.93
C PRO A 457 -37.92 13.39 65.86
N GLY A 458 -37.55 13.79 64.65
CA GLY A 458 -36.63 14.90 64.38
C GLY A 458 -37.28 16.30 64.53
N PRO A 459 -36.64 17.37 64.02
CA PRO A 459 -35.45 17.33 63.15
C PRO A 459 -34.15 17.14 63.92
N PHE A 460 -33.23 16.37 63.35
CA PHE A 460 -31.83 16.31 63.73
C PHE A 460 -31.01 17.05 62.66
N ASP A 461 -30.32 18.11 63.06
CA ASP A 461 -29.45 18.91 62.20
C ASP A 461 -28.26 18.06 61.71
N PRO A 462 -28.11 17.85 60.39
CA PRO A 462 -27.01 17.09 59.82
C PRO A 462 -25.63 17.71 60.06
N SER A 463 -25.54 19.02 60.32
CA SER A 463 -24.28 19.69 60.66
C SER A 463 -23.78 19.36 62.08
N GLY A 464 -24.69 18.88 62.94
CA GLY A 464 -24.37 18.44 64.30
C GLY A 464 -25.54 18.59 65.25
N THR A 465 -26.06 17.49 65.75
CA THR A 465 -27.05 17.46 66.85
C THR A 465 -26.46 16.79 68.08
N ASN A 466 -26.49 17.48 69.22
CA ASN A 466 -26.01 16.94 70.49
C ASN A 466 -27.14 16.18 71.18
N VAL A 467 -27.00 14.87 71.32
CA VAL A 467 -27.98 14.01 71.97
C VAL A 467 -27.40 13.35 73.21
N LYS A 468 -28.24 13.18 74.23
CA LYS A 468 -27.98 12.28 75.35
C LYS A 468 -28.90 11.08 75.22
N TYR A 469 -28.36 9.93 74.83
CA TYR A 469 -29.07 8.67 74.75
C TYR A 469 -28.87 7.84 76.02
N VAL A 470 -29.93 7.20 76.52
CA VAL A 470 -29.86 6.33 77.70
C VAL A 470 -30.54 5.00 77.40
N GLN A 471 -29.83 3.89 77.59
CA GLN A 471 -30.43 2.57 77.49
C GLN A 471 -31.41 2.32 78.64
N ALA A 472 -32.53 1.70 78.32
CA ALA A 472 -33.60 1.34 79.24
C ALA A 472 -34.31 0.08 78.74
N PRO A 473 -33.72 -1.10 78.92
CA PRO A 473 -34.21 -2.35 78.34
C PRO A 473 -35.68 -2.68 78.68
N GLY A 474 -36.16 -2.27 79.86
CA GLY A 474 -37.55 -2.45 80.31
C GLY A 474 -38.48 -1.25 80.06
N GLY A 475 -37.98 -0.16 79.48
CA GLY A 475 -38.71 1.08 79.27
C GLY A 475 -39.38 1.16 77.89
N ARG A 476 -40.33 2.08 77.73
CA ARG A 476 -40.78 2.54 76.41
C ARG A 476 -39.79 3.61 75.90
N PRO A 477 -39.53 3.67 74.58
CA PRO A 477 -38.76 4.76 74.01
C PRO A 477 -39.38 6.12 74.35
N THR A 478 -38.56 7.10 74.74
CA THR A 478 -39.03 8.46 75.04
C THR A 478 -38.02 9.50 74.58
N GLN A 479 -38.53 10.64 74.09
CA GLN A 479 -37.75 11.82 73.74
C GLN A 479 -38.20 13.02 74.54
N LYS A 480 -37.24 13.81 75.02
CA LYS A 480 -37.47 15.10 75.69
C LYS A 480 -36.43 16.11 75.23
N LYS A 481 -36.74 17.39 75.39
CA LYS A 481 -35.76 18.47 75.17
C LYS A 481 -34.60 18.32 76.16
N GLY A 482 -33.36 18.40 75.67
CA GLY A 482 -32.18 18.31 76.49
C GLY A 482 -31.86 19.61 77.25
N PRO A 483 -31.06 19.52 78.33
CA PRO A 483 -30.59 20.68 79.07
C PRO A 483 -29.32 21.30 78.44
N ARG A 484 -29.22 22.63 78.49
CA ARG A 484 -28.03 23.39 78.08
C ARG A 484 -27.65 23.11 76.61
N MET A 485 -26.48 22.49 76.40
CA MET A 485 -25.85 22.19 75.11
C MET A 485 -26.25 20.84 74.51
N VAL A 486 -27.21 20.14 75.14
CA VAL A 486 -27.81 18.91 74.63
C VAL A 486 -29.16 19.29 74.02
N ASP A 487 -29.35 18.98 72.75
CA ASP A 487 -30.58 19.27 72.01
C ASP A 487 -31.70 18.31 72.42
N TYR A 488 -31.39 17.01 72.47
CA TYR A 488 -32.36 15.95 72.81
C TYR A 488 -31.85 14.98 73.88
N GLN A 489 -32.75 14.62 74.78
CA GLN A 489 -32.61 13.45 75.65
C GLN A 489 -33.46 12.31 75.10
N LEU A 490 -32.78 11.27 74.65
CA LEU A 490 -33.36 10.08 74.05
C LEU A 490 -33.20 8.91 75.02
N LYS A 491 -34.21 8.04 75.06
CA LYS A 491 -34.20 6.82 75.86
C LYS A 491 -34.78 5.72 75.01
N GLY A 492 -34.04 4.62 74.85
CA GLY A 492 -34.46 3.44 74.09
C GLY A 492 -34.02 2.15 74.76
N LYS A 493 -34.28 0.99 74.17
CA LYS A 493 -33.96 -0.32 74.76
C LYS A 493 -32.56 -0.82 74.42
N GLY A 494 -32.01 -0.44 73.27
CA GLY A 494 -30.69 -0.85 72.77
C GLY A 494 -29.79 0.34 72.47
N ASP A 495 -28.83 0.16 71.57
CA ASP A 495 -27.99 1.27 71.10
C ASP A 495 -28.75 2.21 70.17
N MET A 496 -28.17 3.39 69.95
CA MET A 496 -28.71 4.39 69.04
C MET A 496 -28.19 4.10 67.63
N VAL A 497 -29.08 3.99 66.65
CA VAL A 497 -28.72 3.90 65.23
C VAL A 497 -28.99 5.24 64.58
N VAL A 498 -27.99 5.80 63.90
CA VAL A 498 -28.11 7.02 63.13
C VAL A 498 -28.05 6.66 61.66
N THR A 499 -29.11 6.98 60.92
CA THR A 499 -29.15 6.83 59.46
C THR A 499 -29.08 8.20 58.84
N VAL A 500 -28.16 8.38 57.90
CA VAL A 500 -28.05 9.59 57.07
C VAL A 500 -28.47 9.19 55.66
N THR A 501 -29.39 9.97 55.08
CA THR A 501 -29.81 9.85 53.68
C THR A 501 -29.47 11.15 52.97
N ASP A 502 -28.84 11.08 51.80
CA ASP A 502 -28.57 12.24 50.97
C ASP A 502 -29.78 12.66 50.11
N ALA A 503 -29.59 13.63 49.22
CA ALA A 503 -30.66 14.10 48.34
C ALA A 503 -30.93 13.16 47.15
N ALA A 504 -29.97 12.33 46.75
CA ALA A 504 -30.12 11.31 45.72
C ALA A 504 -30.83 10.05 46.25
N GLY A 505 -30.89 9.89 47.57
CA GLY A 505 -31.51 8.77 48.27
C GLY A 505 -30.52 7.69 48.70
N ASN A 506 -29.21 7.92 48.59
CA ASN A 506 -28.20 6.98 49.11
C ASN A 506 -28.16 7.08 50.64
N THR A 507 -27.83 5.98 51.31
CA THR A 507 -28.01 5.88 52.77
C THR A 507 -26.85 5.20 53.46
N HIS A 508 -26.46 5.73 54.62
CA HIS A 508 -25.53 5.05 55.52
C HIS A 508 -26.04 5.07 56.96
N SER A 509 -25.91 3.93 57.64
CA SER A 509 -26.28 3.77 59.05
C SER A 509 -25.07 3.51 59.93
N GLN A 510 -24.98 4.21 61.06
CA GLN A 510 -23.95 4.05 62.07
C GLN A 510 -24.58 3.74 63.44
N ILE A 511 -24.09 2.70 64.10
CA ILE A 511 -24.45 2.39 65.49
C ILE A 511 -23.58 3.25 66.42
N CYS A 512 -24.23 4.11 67.21
CA CYS A 512 -23.60 4.82 68.33
C CYS A 512 -23.83 4.03 69.62
N ARG A 513 -22.79 3.35 70.10
CA ARG A 513 -22.89 2.47 71.27
C ARG A 513 -23.21 3.25 72.55
N VAL A 514 -24.12 2.74 73.36
CA VAL A 514 -24.52 3.36 74.62
C VAL A 514 -24.43 2.33 75.74
N PRO A 515 -23.79 2.64 76.88
CA PRO A 515 -23.76 1.70 77.98
C PRO A 515 -25.16 1.35 78.51
N PRO A 516 -25.38 0.09 78.91
CA PRO A 516 -26.54 -0.27 79.69
C PRO A 516 -26.55 0.47 81.03
N PRO A 517 -27.74 0.76 81.58
CA PRO A 517 -27.83 1.39 82.89
C PRO A 517 -27.13 0.53 83.95
N PRO A 518 -26.49 1.14 84.97
CA PRO A 518 -25.89 0.37 86.06
C PRO A 518 -26.91 -0.58 86.66
N SER A 519 -26.58 -1.86 86.75
CA SER A 519 -27.38 -2.84 87.49
C SER A 519 -27.36 -2.43 88.97
N HIS A 520 -28.48 -1.92 89.47
CA HIS A 520 -28.69 -1.66 90.89
C HIS A 520 -29.13 -2.91 91.63
#